data_AF-E5D244-F1
#
_entry.id   AF-E5D244-F1
#
_cell.length_a   1.000
_cell.length_b   1.000
_cell.length_c   1.000
_cell.angle_alpha   90.00
_cell.angle_beta   90.00
_cell.angle_gamma   90.00
#
_symmetry.space_group_name_H-M   'P 1'
#
loop_
_entity.id
_entity.type
_entity.pdbx_description
1 polymer ?
#
loop_
_entity_poly.entity_id
_entity_poly.type
_entity_poly.pdbx_seq_one_letter_code
_entity_poly.pdbx_strand_id
1 'polypeptide(L)'
;RPIIDAFRVFTKTDSSAYTKSSPSNGEFICPSSGKPCSCGEGNFPNCERSAGDATYGEYKRITYNEVDGSLYKEKELIFPPELVLRNNIPLKLHGFGGIQWYRPLKLKHLLDLKSLYPGAKLIVGNTEVGIEINFKSAQYPVLISVSHVPELNVLSIKEDGLEIGSSVRLSRLQEVLKEVIAEREVYETSSCRAISEQLKWFAGKQVKNVASVGGNICTASPISDLNPLWMASRADFRIVDSKGNIRTVHAKDFFIGYRKVDLVQGEILHSIFLPWSRQFEFVKEFKQSHRREDDIALVNAGMRVYLTEEG
;
A
#
# COMPACT_ATOMS: atom_id res chain seq x y z
N ARG A 1 16.16 7.85 20.49
CA ARG A 1 15.69 9.24 20.76
C ARG A 1 14.67 9.83 19.76
N PRO A 2 14.40 9.25 18.55
CA PRO A 2 13.38 9.80 17.64
C PRO A 2 11.95 9.87 18.22
N ILE A 3 11.57 8.90 19.05
CA ILE A 3 10.24 8.86 19.68
C ILE A 3 10.05 10.03 20.68
N ILE A 4 11.10 10.39 21.42
CA ILE A 4 11.05 11.50 22.38
C ILE A 4 11.02 12.85 21.63
N ASP A 5 11.74 12.94 20.52
CA ASP A 5 11.76 14.16 19.70
C ASP A 5 10.44 14.34 18.94
N ALA A 6 9.82 13.26 18.45
CA ALA A 6 8.49 13.29 17.84
C ALA A 6 7.40 13.68 18.86
N PHE A 7 7.49 13.19 20.10
CA PHE A 7 6.56 13.55 21.18
C PHE A 7 6.52 15.07 21.44
N ARG A 8 7.69 15.73 21.39
CA ARG A 8 7.81 17.19 21.60
C ARG A 8 7.16 18.04 20.51
N VAL A 9 6.95 17.49 19.31
CA VAL A 9 6.23 18.17 18.21
C VAL A 9 4.72 18.22 18.47
N PHE A 10 4.18 17.25 19.21
CA PHE A 10 2.75 17.17 19.52
C PHE A 10 2.37 17.90 20.83
N THR A 11 3.29 18.05 21.77
CA THR A 11 3.05 18.81 23.00
C THR A 11 3.29 20.29 22.75
N LYS A 12 2.23 21.04 22.44
CA LYS A 12 2.30 22.51 22.46
C LYS A 12 2.45 22.96 23.91
N THR A 13 3.68 23.32 24.25
CA THR A 13 4.10 24.16 25.39
C THR A 13 4.01 23.64 26.82
N ASP A 14 3.33 22.54 27.14
CA ASP A 14 3.42 21.96 28.50
C ASP A 14 3.41 20.42 28.51
N SER A 15 4.48 19.83 29.05
CA SER A 15 4.67 18.39 29.23
C SER A 15 4.22 17.89 30.61
N SER A 16 3.85 18.80 31.52
CA SER A 16 3.44 18.51 32.90
C SER A 16 2.20 17.60 32.99
N ALA A 17 1.34 17.60 31.98
CA ALA A 17 0.18 16.71 31.90
C ALA A 17 0.54 15.23 31.66
N TYR A 18 1.78 14.92 31.25
CA TYR A 18 2.24 13.57 30.89
C TYR A 18 3.43 13.08 31.74
N THR A 19 4.10 13.99 32.44
CA THR A 19 5.08 13.65 33.49
C THR A 19 4.39 13.76 34.85
N LYS A 20 4.63 12.82 35.78
CA LYS A 20 4.10 12.87 37.16
C LYS A 20 4.73 14.01 38.00
N SER A 21 4.81 15.21 37.45
CA SER A 21 5.29 16.42 38.09
C SER A 21 4.08 17.32 38.34
N SER A 22 3.62 17.36 39.58
CA SER A 22 2.49 18.21 40.00
C SER A 22 2.78 19.69 39.71
N PRO A 23 1.89 20.43 39.05
CA PRO A 23 1.95 21.88 39.06
C PRO A 23 1.57 22.39 40.45
N SER A 24 2.37 23.29 41.01
CA SER A 24 1.98 24.12 42.13
C SER A 24 0.84 25.05 41.71
N ASN A 25 -0.34 24.85 42.30
CA ASN A 25 -1.51 25.75 42.30
C ASN A 25 -2.06 26.22 40.93
N GLY A 26 -2.64 25.29 40.15
CA GLY A 26 -3.50 25.63 39.00
C GLY A 26 -4.49 24.49 38.69
N GLU A 27 -5.71 24.84 38.27
CA GLU A 27 -6.79 23.89 37.95
C GLU A 27 -6.35 22.79 36.97
N PHE A 28 -6.79 21.55 37.18
CA PHE A 28 -6.47 20.41 36.33
C PHE A 28 -7.08 20.58 34.92
N ILE A 29 -6.21 20.65 33.90
CA ILE A 29 -6.61 20.78 32.50
C ILE A 29 -6.67 19.39 31.85
N CYS A 30 -7.80 19.07 31.22
CA CYS A 30 -8.02 17.79 30.55
C CYS A 30 -7.10 17.60 29.34
N PRO A 31 -6.31 16.50 29.25
CA PRO A 31 -5.47 16.23 28.09
C PRO A 31 -6.25 16.06 26.78
N SER A 32 -7.50 15.62 26.85
CA SER A 32 -8.34 15.37 25.67
C SER A 32 -9.03 16.62 25.14
N SER A 33 -9.33 17.61 25.98
CA SER A 33 -10.10 18.80 25.60
C SER A 33 -9.35 20.12 25.71
N GLY A 34 -8.21 20.15 26.42
CA GLY A 34 -7.40 21.36 26.64
C GLY A 34 -8.10 22.43 27.47
N LYS A 35 -9.16 22.08 28.22
CA LYS A 35 -9.91 22.97 29.13
C LYS A 35 -9.91 22.43 30.56
N PRO A 36 -10.14 23.29 31.59
CA PRO A 36 -10.31 22.84 32.97
C PRO A 36 -11.43 21.78 33.06
N CYS A 37 -11.16 20.63 33.67
CA CYS A 37 -12.18 19.59 33.87
C CYS A 37 -12.05 18.90 35.22
N SER A 38 -13.18 18.52 35.80
CA SER A 38 -13.27 17.83 37.10
C SER A 38 -12.97 16.32 37.01
N CYS A 39 -12.41 15.86 35.89
CA CYS A 39 -12.22 14.44 35.59
C CYS A 39 -11.16 13.73 36.47
N GLY A 40 -10.40 14.50 37.25
CA GLY A 40 -9.22 14.04 37.99
C GLY A 40 -9.40 13.85 39.50
N GLU A 41 -10.55 14.20 40.10
CA GLU A 41 -10.79 14.02 41.53
C GLU A 41 -11.33 12.61 41.83
N GLY A 42 -10.47 11.61 41.70
CA GLY A 42 -10.73 10.22 42.09
C GLY A 42 -9.69 9.74 43.09
N ASN A 43 -10.06 9.70 44.38
CA ASN A 43 -9.27 9.16 45.49
C ASN A 43 -8.74 7.74 45.21
N PHE A 44 -7.42 7.56 45.22
CA PHE A 44 -6.77 6.25 45.46
C PHE A 44 -5.61 6.41 46.47
N PRO A 45 -5.43 5.47 47.43
CA PRO A 45 -4.59 5.70 48.60
C PRO A 45 -3.09 5.44 48.36
N ASN A 46 -2.28 6.37 48.87
CA ASN A 46 -0.87 6.30 49.31
C ASN A 46 0.02 5.15 48.85
N CYS A 47 1.10 5.49 48.13
CA CYS A 47 2.39 4.81 48.29
C CYS A 47 3.55 5.84 48.24
N GLU A 48 4.53 5.61 49.09
CA GLU A 48 5.49 6.54 49.69
C GLU A 48 6.43 7.30 48.73
N ARG A 49 6.79 8.54 49.14
CA ARG A 49 7.79 9.41 48.52
C ARG A 49 9.19 9.02 48.98
N SER A 50 10.10 8.76 48.04
CA SER A 50 11.54 8.91 48.25
C SER A 50 12.04 10.04 47.37
N ALA A 51 12.38 11.18 47.99
CA ALA A 51 12.96 12.33 47.32
C ALA A 51 14.45 12.05 47.06
N GLY A 52 14.81 11.87 45.79
CA GLY A 52 16.18 11.91 45.31
C GLY A 52 16.40 13.21 44.55
N ASP A 53 17.19 14.10 45.13
CA ASP A 53 17.59 15.39 44.57
C ASP A 53 18.45 15.16 43.31
N ALA A 54 17.98 15.62 42.16
CA ALA A 54 18.73 15.59 40.90
C ALA A 54 18.71 16.99 40.30
N THR A 55 19.86 17.65 40.40
CA THR A 55 20.15 18.95 39.82
C THR A 55 20.00 18.91 38.29
N TYR A 56 18.93 19.48 37.76
CA TYR A 56 18.74 19.65 36.32
C TYR A 56 19.48 20.91 35.85
N GLY A 57 20.56 20.71 35.10
CA GLY A 57 21.26 21.78 34.40
C GLY A 57 20.35 22.47 33.37
N GLU A 58 20.55 23.78 33.19
CA GLU A 58 19.81 24.60 32.22
C GLU A 58 19.97 24.05 30.79
N TYR A 59 18.90 23.50 30.23
CA TYR A 59 18.88 23.08 28.83
C TYR A 59 18.58 24.29 27.94
N LYS A 60 19.60 24.75 27.21
CA LYS A 60 19.45 25.75 26.16
C LYS A 60 18.55 25.22 25.03
N ARG A 61 17.56 26.02 24.63
CA ARG A 61 16.62 25.70 23.55
C ARG A 61 17.34 25.78 22.20
N ILE A 62 17.58 24.64 21.56
CA ILE A 62 18.13 24.56 20.20
C ILE A 62 17.01 24.85 19.21
N THR A 63 17.25 25.73 18.25
CA THR A 63 16.24 26.13 17.26
C THR A 63 16.30 25.19 16.05
N TYR A 64 15.15 24.81 15.47
CA TYR A 64 15.04 23.82 14.38
C TYR A 64 15.96 24.11 13.17
N ASN A 65 16.32 25.38 12.95
CA ASN A 65 17.20 25.82 11.86
C ASN A 65 18.70 25.53 12.09
N GLU A 66 19.09 25.07 13.28
CA GLU A 66 20.49 24.78 13.63
C GLU A 66 20.86 23.30 13.40
N VAL A 67 19.90 22.47 12.95
CA VAL A 67 20.12 21.05 12.74
C VAL A 67 20.53 20.81 11.28
N ASP A 68 21.83 20.67 11.06
CA ASP A 68 22.35 20.19 9.77
C ASP A 68 21.91 18.73 9.54
N GLY A 69 21.03 18.55 8.55
CA GLY A 69 20.48 17.26 8.15
C GLY A 69 21.50 16.27 7.56
N SER A 70 22.72 16.74 7.27
CA SER A 70 23.80 15.90 6.73
C SER A 70 24.36 14.90 7.77
N LEU A 71 24.29 15.26 9.06
CA LEU A 71 24.79 14.45 10.19
C LEU A 71 23.94 13.22 10.52
N TYR A 72 22.74 13.09 9.95
CA TYR A 72 21.88 11.93 10.20
C TYR A 72 22.39 10.65 9.54
N LYS A 73 23.21 10.73 8.48
CA LYS A 73 23.69 9.55 7.76
C LYS A 73 24.57 8.62 8.60
N GLU A 74 25.34 9.16 9.54
CA GLU A 74 26.26 8.36 10.36
C GLU A 74 25.61 7.74 11.61
N LYS A 75 24.35 8.09 11.90
CA LYS A 75 23.61 7.66 13.11
C LYS A 75 22.34 6.87 12.83
N GLU A 76 22.11 6.46 11.59
CA GLU A 76 21.02 5.53 11.28
C GLU A 76 21.30 4.15 11.88
N LEU A 77 20.24 3.44 12.26
CA LEU A 77 20.38 2.07 12.70
C LEU A 77 20.87 1.22 11.53
N ILE A 78 21.92 0.43 11.74
CA ILE A 78 22.36 -0.53 10.74
C ILE A 78 21.24 -1.55 10.48
N PHE A 79 21.14 -2.01 9.24
CA PHE A 79 20.27 -3.14 8.93
C PHE A 79 20.79 -4.40 9.65
N PRO A 80 19.97 -5.13 10.42
CA PRO A 80 20.43 -6.29 11.19
C PRO A 80 21.15 -7.33 10.31
N PRO A 81 22.44 -7.64 10.56
CA PRO A 81 23.21 -8.56 9.73
C PRO A 81 22.58 -9.95 9.60
N GLU A 82 21.89 -10.41 10.65
CA GLU A 82 21.21 -11.71 10.67
C GLU A 82 20.07 -11.79 9.64
N LEU A 83 19.44 -10.65 9.31
CA LEU A 83 18.39 -10.58 8.31
C LEU A 83 18.93 -10.58 6.88
N VAL A 84 20.17 -10.11 6.66
CA VAL A 84 20.84 -10.16 5.34
C VAL A 84 21.13 -11.59 4.93
N LEU A 85 21.58 -12.42 5.89
CA LEU A 85 21.94 -13.81 5.67
C LEU A 85 20.72 -14.76 5.64
N ARG A 86 19.53 -14.25 5.93
CA ARG A 86 18.33 -15.07 6.08
C ARG A 86 17.76 -15.46 4.72
N ASN A 87 17.78 -16.77 4.43
CA ASN A 87 17.05 -17.32 3.30
C ASN A 87 15.54 -17.27 3.53
N ASN A 88 14.78 -16.94 2.49
CA ASN A 88 13.34 -17.09 2.50
C ASN A 88 12.97 -18.57 2.56
N ILE A 89 12.17 -18.94 3.55
CA ILE A 89 11.58 -20.29 3.68
C ILE A 89 10.06 -20.23 3.49
N PRO A 90 9.43 -21.27 2.91
CA PRO A 90 7.98 -21.37 2.91
C PRO A 90 7.46 -21.37 4.35
N LEU A 91 6.34 -20.69 4.60
CA LEU A 91 5.74 -20.62 5.94
C LEU A 91 4.31 -21.16 5.95
N LYS A 92 3.96 -21.81 7.04
CA LYS A 92 2.59 -22.16 7.43
C LYS A 92 2.41 -21.72 8.88
N LEU A 93 1.50 -20.79 9.11
CA LEU A 93 1.19 -20.24 10.43
C LEU A 93 -0.27 -20.51 10.77
N HIS A 94 -0.55 -20.65 12.06
CA HIS A 94 -1.90 -20.76 12.59
C HIS A 94 -2.20 -19.51 13.42
N GLY A 95 -3.34 -18.89 13.15
CA GLY A 95 -3.87 -17.75 13.89
C GLY A 95 -5.02 -18.14 14.81
N PHE A 96 -5.47 -17.17 15.61
CA PHE A 96 -6.67 -17.31 16.42
C PHE A 96 -7.89 -17.66 15.55
N GLY A 97 -8.84 -18.40 16.12
CA GLY A 97 -10.03 -18.84 15.38
C GLY A 97 -9.77 -19.89 14.29
N GLY A 98 -8.61 -20.56 14.32
CA GLY A 98 -8.27 -21.62 13.37
C GLY A 98 -7.83 -21.13 11.98
N ILE A 99 -7.55 -19.83 11.83
CA ILE A 99 -7.08 -19.25 10.57
C ILE A 99 -5.73 -19.86 10.20
N GLN A 100 -5.60 -20.30 8.96
CA GLN A 100 -4.34 -20.79 8.40
C GLN A 100 -3.76 -19.76 7.43
N TRP A 101 -2.48 -19.43 7.60
CA TRP A 101 -1.77 -18.52 6.72
C TRP A 101 -0.57 -19.20 6.08
N TYR A 102 -0.51 -19.18 4.75
CA TYR A 102 0.54 -19.81 3.95
C TYR A 102 1.36 -18.76 3.21
N ARG A 103 2.68 -18.98 3.11
CA ARG A 103 3.59 -18.22 2.24
C ARG A 103 4.37 -19.17 1.34
N PRO A 104 3.87 -19.49 0.15
CA PRO A 104 4.65 -20.19 -0.87
C PRO A 104 5.77 -19.29 -1.41
N LEU A 105 6.84 -19.93 -1.91
CA LEU A 105 7.96 -19.27 -2.59
C LEU A 105 8.09 -19.65 -4.07
N LYS A 106 7.21 -20.52 -4.56
CA LYS A 106 7.18 -21.01 -5.94
C LYS A 106 5.76 -20.95 -6.46
N LEU A 107 5.58 -20.60 -7.73
CA LEU A 107 4.25 -20.56 -8.34
C LEU A 107 3.54 -21.91 -8.22
N LYS A 108 4.23 -23.03 -8.49
CA LYS A 108 3.65 -24.37 -8.35
C LYS A 108 2.99 -24.60 -6.98
N HIS A 109 3.68 -24.27 -5.88
CA HIS A 109 3.12 -24.45 -4.54
C HIS A 109 1.92 -23.53 -4.27
N LEU A 110 1.89 -22.33 -4.85
CA LEU A 110 0.72 -21.46 -4.80
C LEU A 110 -0.47 -22.11 -5.52
N LEU A 111 -0.26 -22.65 -6.71
CA LEU A 111 -1.29 -23.33 -7.49
C LEU A 111 -1.82 -24.58 -6.78
N ASP A 112 -0.91 -25.38 -6.20
CA ASP A 112 -1.27 -26.55 -5.37
C ASP A 112 -2.14 -26.13 -4.16
N LEU A 113 -1.76 -25.06 -3.45
CA LEU A 113 -2.54 -24.51 -2.34
C LEU A 113 -3.90 -23.98 -2.80
N LYS A 114 -3.97 -23.34 -3.97
CA LYS A 114 -5.22 -22.82 -4.52
C LYS A 114 -6.14 -23.96 -5.01
N SER A 115 -5.57 -25.07 -5.47
CA SER A 115 -6.31 -26.30 -5.77
C SER A 115 -6.84 -26.97 -4.51
N LEU A 116 -6.03 -27.05 -3.44
CA LEU A 116 -6.42 -27.66 -2.17
C LEU A 116 -7.45 -26.81 -1.41
N TYR A 117 -7.30 -25.49 -1.49
CA TYR A 117 -8.19 -24.52 -0.86
C TYR A 117 -8.74 -23.52 -1.87
N PRO A 118 -9.75 -23.92 -2.67
CA PRO A 118 -10.28 -23.03 -3.71
C PRO A 118 -10.86 -21.71 -3.18
N GLY A 119 -11.40 -21.73 -1.95
CA GLY A 119 -11.90 -20.53 -1.25
C GLY A 119 -10.81 -19.68 -0.58
N ALA A 120 -9.53 -20.07 -0.65
CA ALA A 120 -8.45 -19.32 -0.03
C ALA A 120 -8.33 -17.91 -0.63
N LYS A 121 -8.23 -16.92 0.26
CA LYS A 121 -8.05 -15.52 -0.12
C LYS A 121 -6.56 -15.25 -0.32
N LEU A 122 -6.21 -14.71 -1.47
CA LEU A 122 -4.84 -14.30 -1.76
C LEU A 122 -4.55 -12.93 -1.14
N ILE A 123 -3.36 -12.76 -0.56
CA ILE A 123 -2.93 -11.53 0.10
C ILE A 123 -1.57 -11.07 -0.42
N VAL A 124 -1.45 -9.78 -0.69
CA VAL A 124 -0.16 -9.08 -0.85
C VAL A 124 -0.01 -8.03 0.25
N GLY A 125 -0.56 -6.84 0.06
CA GLY A 125 -0.47 -5.73 1.03
C GLY A 125 -1.57 -5.63 2.07
N ASN A 126 -2.57 -6.51 2.02
CA ASN A 126 -3.72 -6.55 2.94
C ASN A 126 -4.59 -5.25 2.97
N THR A 127 -4.44 -4.34 2.01
CA THR A 127 -5.10 -3.03 2.01
C THR A 127 -6.61 -3.07 1.73
N GLU A 128 -7.11 -4.13 1.07
CA GLU A 128 -8.57 -4.40 0.96
C GLU A 128 -8.98 -5.53 1.91
N VAL A 129 -8.25 -6.66 1.94
CA VAL A 129 -8.62 -7.82 2.76
C VAL A 129 -8.71 -7.47 4.25
N GLY A 130 -7.82 -6.62 4.75
CA GLY A 130 -7.90 -6.11 6.12
C GLY A 130 -9.16 -5.28 6.38
N ILE A 131 -9.61 -4.52 5.38
CA ILE A 131 -10.87 -3.75 5.48
C ILE A 131 -12.08 -4.69 5.46
N GLU A 132 -12.07 -5.70 4.60
CA GLU A 132 -13.12 -6.72 4.53
C GLU A 132 -13.28 -7.45 5.87
N ILE A 133 -12.17 -7.88 6.48
CA ILE A 133 -12.19 -8.58 7.77
C ILE A 133 -12.65 -7.64 8.89
N ASN A 134 -12.03 -6.46 9.02
CA ASN A 134 -12.25 -5.59 10.18
C ASN A 134 -13.56 -4.81 10.14
N PHE A 135 -14.04 -4.43 8.95
CA PHE A 135 -15.19 -3.52 8.81
C PHE A 135 -16.37 -4.13 8.06
N LYS A 136 -16.20 -5.26 7.36
CA LYS A 136 -17.28 -5.95 6.63
C LYS A 136 -17.59 -7.34 7.18
N SER A 137 -16.99 -7.71 8.32
CA SER A 137 -17.15 -9.02 8.98
C SER A 137 -16.86 -10.22 8.05
N ALA A 138 -16.00 -10.03 7.05
CA ALA A 138 -15.62 -11.11 6.14
C ALA A 138 -14.75 -12.13 6.87
N GLN A 139 -15.01 -13.42 6.64
CA GLN A 139 -14.26 -14.52 7.25
C GLN A 139 -13.48 -15.29 6.19
N TYR A 140 -12.15 -15.31 6.36
CA TYR A 140 -11.25 -16.04 5.47
C TYR A 140 -10.43 -17.04 6.28
N PRO A 141 -10.87 -18.32 6.35
CA PRO A 141 -10.20 -19.33 7.16
C PRO A 141 -8.81 -19.71 6.62
N VAL A 142 -8.60 -19.54 5.31
CA VAL A 142 -7.31 -19.80 4.66
C VAL A 142 -6.85 -18.57 3.89
N LEU A 143 -5.65 -18.10 4.22
CA LEU A 143 -4.99 -16.96 3.62
C LEU A 143 -3.68 -17.41 2.97
N ILE A 144 -3.42 -16.96 1.76
CA ILE A 144 -2.18 -17.28 1.04
C ILE A 144 -1.48 -15.98 0.65
N SER A 145 -0.31 -15.72 1.24
CA SER A 145 0.52 -14.58 0.83
C SER A 145 1.31 -14.92 -0.43
N VAL A 146 1.06 -14.16 -1.49
CA VAL A 146 1.68 -14.36 -2.81
C VAL A 146 2.83 -13.38 -3.09
N SER A 147 3.20 -12.60 -2.07
CA SER A 147 4.23 -11.56 -2.14
C SER A 147 5.64 -12.07 -2.45
N HIS A 148 5.93 -13.34 -2.17
CA HIS A 148 7.26 -13.94 -2.34
C HIS A 148 7.34 -14.93 -3.51
N VAL A 149 6.30 -15.00 -4.36
CA VAL A 149 6.32 -15.79 -5.59
C VAL A 149 7.01 -14.96 -6.68
N PRO A 150 8.19 -15.35 -7.17
CA PRO A 150 8.98 -14.52 -8.10
C PRO A 150 8.24 -14.17 -9.39
N GLU A 151 7.51 -15.12 -9.96
CA GLU A 151 6.79 -14.99 -11.22
C GLU A 151 5.71 -13.88 -11.15
N LEU A 152 5.11 -13.69 -9.97
CA LEU A 152 4.11 -12.65 -9.73
C LEU A 152 4.72 -11.28 -9.41
N ASN A 153 6.04 -11.19 -9.24
CA ASN A 153 6.76 -9.95 -8.98
C ASN A 153 7.62 -9.50 -10.19
N VAL A 154 7.47 -10.16 -11.33
CA VAL A 154 8.12 -9.75 -12.58
C VAL A 154 7.68 -8.35 -12.96
N LEU A 155 8.62 -7.50 -13.36
CA LEU A 155 8.33 -6.21 -13.97
C LEU A 155 9.36 -6.02 -15.09
N SER A 156 8.94 -6.27 -16.32
CA SER A 156 9.84 -6.40 -17.48
C SER A 156 9.35 -5.52 -18.62
N ILE A 157 10.22 -4.62 -19.07
CA ILE A 157 10.04 -3.87 -20.30
C ILE A 157 10.30 -4.83 -21.48
N LYS A 158 9.35 -4.94 -22.41
CA LYS A 158 9.44 -5.73 -23.64
C LYS A 158 9.47 -4.81 -24.85
N GLU A 159 9.70 -5.39 -26.02
CA GLU A 159 9.66 -4.64 -27.29
C GLU A 159 8.27 -4.07 -27.57
N ASP A 160 7.22 -4.81 -27.22
CA ASP A 160 5.80 -4.56 -27.55
C ASP A 160 4.96 -4.01 -26.38
N GLY A 161 5.46 -4.08 -25.14
CA GLY A 161 4.77 -3.57 -23.97
C GLY A 161 5.53 -3.72 -22.65
N LEU A 162 4.83 -3.45 -21.56
CA LEU A 162 5.30 -3.68 -20.20
C LEU A 162 4.59 -4.91 -19.60
N GLU A 163 5.37 -5.92 -19.18
CA GLU A 163 4.86 -7.05 -18.41
C GLU A 163 4.96 -6.77 -16.91
N ILE A 164 3.82 -6.84 -16.22
CA ILE A 164 3.65 -6.46 -14.81
C ILE A 164 3.05 -7.65 -14.05
N GLY A 165 3.82 -8.26 -13.16
CA GLY A 165 3.35 -9.32 -12.28
C GLY A 165 2.26 -8.84 -11.32
N SER A 166 1.31 -9.71 -10.98
CA SER A 166 0.15 -9.32 -10.17
C SER A 166 0.48 -8.91 -8.73
N SER A 167 1.62 -9.37 -8.18
CA SER A 167 2.13 -8.99 -6.85
C SER A 167 2.99 -7.73 -6.85
N VAL A 168 3.29 -7.13 -8.02
CA VAL A 168 4.06 -5.88 -8.11
C VAL A 168 3.36 -4.78 -7.30
N ARG A 169 4.14 -4.07 -6.46
CA ARG A 169 3.63 -2.97 -5.63
C ARG A 169 3.38 -1.74 -6.49
N LEU A 170 2.34 -0.97 -6.15
CA LEU A 170 2.00 0.25 -6.88
C LEU A 170 3.13 1.29 -6.87
N SER A 171 3.90 1.38 -5.78
CA SER A 171 5.08 2.25 -5.73
C SER A 171 6.16 1.83 -6.73
N ARG A 172 6.44 0.53 -6.84
CA ARG A 172 7.42 0.00 -7.79
C ARG A 172 6.96 0.18 -9.24
N LEU A 173 5.67 -0.03 -9.52
CA LEU A 173 5.10 0.30 -10.82
C LEU A 173 5.27 1.79 -11.14
N GLN A 174 4.98 2.67 -10.19
CA GLN A 174 5.11 4.12 -10.37
C GLN A 174 6.55 4.55 -10.69
N GLU A 175 7.57 3.90 -10.10
CA GLU A 175 8.98 4.13 -10.41
C GLU A 175 9.31 3.75 -11.86
N VAL A 176 8.99 2.52 -12.26
CA VAL A 176 9.29 2.03 -13.63
C VAL A 176 8.53 2.80 -14.69
N LEU A 177 7.28 3.21 -14.43
CA LEU A 177 6.55 4.04 -15.38
C LEU A 177 7.26 5.38 -15.61
N LYS A 178 7.87 5.98 -14.58
CA LYS A 178 8.63 7.23 -14.75
C LYS A 178 9.89 7.03 -15.59
N GLU A 179 10.61 5.93 -15.36
CA GLU A 179 11.78 5.54 -16.16
C GLU A 179 11.40 5.37 -17.63
N VAL A 180 10.36 4.56 -17.90
CA VAL A 180 9.84 4.32 -19.26
C VAL A 180 9.39 5.62 -19.94
N ILE A 181 8.70 6.51 -19.23
CA ILE A 181 8.23 7.79 -19.79
C ILE A 181 9.40 8.73 -20.17
N ALA A 182 10.52 8.62 -19.46
CA ALA A 182 11.70 9.45 -19.70
C ALA A 182 12.56 8.92 -20.86
N GLU A 183 12.60 7.61 -21.06
CA GLU A 183 13.50 6.96 -22.03
C GLU A 183 12.86 6.67 -23.39
N ARG A 184 11.55 6.43 -23.45
CA ARG A 184 10.83 6.08 -24.69
C ARG A 184 10.17 7.28 -25.34
N GLU A 185 9.84 7.10 -26.62
CA GLU A 185 9.19 8.12 -27.42
C GLU A 185 7.84 8.55 -26.83
N VAL A 186 7.48 9.82 -27.08
CA VAL A 186 6.30 10.42 -26.44
C VAL A 186 5.01 9.69 -26.82
N TYR A 187 4.90 9.28 -28.08
CA TYR A 187 3.72 8.57 -28.59
C TYR A 187 3.59 7.16 -28.02
N GLU A 188 4.69 6.46 -27.71
CA GLU A 188 4.66 5.08 -27.21
C GLU A 188 4.15 4.98 -25.77
N THR A 189 4.27 6.06 -25.01
CA THR A 189 4.12 6.07 -23.55
C THR A 189 2.83 6.73 -23.08
N SER A 190 1.86 6.97 -23.97
CA SER A 190 0.60 7.64 -23.61
C SER A 190 -0.15 6.93 -22.47
N SER A 191 -0.32 5.62 -22.57
CA SER A 191 -0.92 4.79 -21.51
C SER A 191 -0.13 4.84 -20.19
N CYS A 192 1.20 4.78 -20.26
CA CYS A 192 2.09 4.87 -19.10
C CYS A 192 1.94 6.21 -18.37
N ARG A 193 1.84 7.32 -19.12
CA ARG A 193 1.62 8.66 -18.55
C ARG A 193 0.29 8.72 -17.81
N ALA A 194 -0.78 8.25 -18.43
CA ALA A 194 -2.10 8.28 -17.82
C ALA A 194 -2.14 7.48 -16.49
N ILE A 195 -1.57 6.28 -16.47
CA ILE A 195 -1.46 5.47 -15.24
C ILE A 195 -0.56 6.16 -14.19
N SER A 196 0.56 6.72 -14.61
CA SER A 196 1.50 7.42 -13.71
C SER A 196 0.86 8.65 -13.06
N GLU A 197 0.13 9.47 -13.83
CA GLU A 197 -0.63 10.61 -13.31
C GLU A 197 -1.71 10.17 -12.32
N GLN A 198 -2.46 9.12 -12.64
CA GLN A 198 -3.47 8.59 -11.74
C GLN A 198 -2.87 8.11 -10.41
N LEU A 199 -1.69 7.47 -10.45
CA LEU A 199 -0.95 7.02 -9.27
C LEU A 199 -0.40 8.17 -8.41
N LYS A 200 -0.29 9.40 -8.93
CA LYS A 200 0.09 10.58 -8.11
C LYS A 200 -0.99 10.89 -7.07
N TRP A 201 -2.26 10.78 -7.46
CA TRP A 201 -3.42 11.06 -6.61
C TRP A 201 -3.97 9.82 -5.91
N PHE A 202 -3.39 8.65 -6.16
CA PHE A 202 -3.80 7.38 -5.57
C PHE A 202 -3.12 7.18 -4.20
N ALA A 203 -3.89 7.41 -3.14
CA ALA A 203 -3.55 7.12 -1.75
C ALA A 203 -2.20 7.70 -1.25
N GLY A 204 -1.90 7.49 0.03
CA GLY A 204 -0.58 7.76 0.61
C GLY A 204 0.52 6.80 0.12
N LYS A 205 1.79 7.20 0.31
CA LYS A 205 2.97 6.36 0.01
C LYS A 205 2.95 5.03 0.77
N GLN A 206 2.43 5.02 1.99
CA GLN A 206 2.27 3.87 2.86
C GLN A 206 1.41 2.79 2.21
N VAL A 207 0.27 3.19 1.64
CA VAL A 207 -0.63 2.28 0.92
C VAL A 207 0.05 1.79 -0.35
N LYS A 208 0.62 2.69 -1.17
CA LYS A 208 1.27 2.32 -2.43
C LYS A 208 2.47 1.38 -2.28
N ASN A 209 3.18 1.46 -1.16
CA ASN A 209 4.32 0.59 -0.86
C ASN A 209 3.95 -0.88 -0.64
N VAL A 210 2.68 -1.18 -0.31
CA VAL A 210 2.23 -2.54 -0.01
C VAL A 210 1.08 -3.00 -0.92
N ALA A 211 0.24 -2.08 -1.41
CA ALA A 211 -0.82 -2.38 -2.36
C ALA A 211 -0.23 -2.93 -3.66
N SER A 212 -0.84 -4.01 -4.16
CA SER A 212 -0.40 -4.65 -5.40
C SER A 212 -1.30 -4.29 -6.57
N VAL A 213 -0.74 -4.33 -7.78
CA VAL A 213 -1.47 -4.12 -9.03
C VAL A 213 -2.62 -5.14 -9.16
N GLY A 214 -2.32 -6.42 -8.99
CA GLY A 214 -3.31 -7.48 -9.07
C GLY A 214 -4.35 -7.40 -7.95
N GLY A 215 -3.96 -6.99 -6.75
CA GLY A 215 -4.91 -6.73 -5.66
C GLY A 215 -5.91 -5.62 -6.02
N ASN A 216 -5.46 -4.52 -6.62
CA ASN A 216 -6.35 -3.45 -7.09
C ASN A 216 -7.31 -3.92 -8.20
N ILE A 217 -6.79 -4.67 -9.18
CA ILE A 217 -7.58 -5.23 -10.28
C ILE A 217 -8.62 -6.23 -9.77
N CYS A 218 -8.20 -7.28 -9.06
CA CYS A 218 -9.08 -8.36 -8.61
C CYS A 218 -10.08 -7.94 -7.52
N THR A 219 -9.83 -6.83 -6.81
CA THR A 219 -10.83 -6.25 -5.90
C THR A 219 -12.06 -5.76 -6.68
N ALA A 220 -11.88 -5.35 -7.95
CA ALA A 220 -12.94 -4.89 -8.83
C ALA A 220 -13.88 -3.87 -8.16
N SER A 221 -13.29 -2.93 -7.42
CA SER A 221 -14.04 -1.82 -6.84
C SER A 221 -14.60 -0.97 -7.97
N PRO A 222 -15.91 -0.62 -7.98
CA PRO A 222 -16.51 0.25 -8.99
C PRO A 222 -15.87 1.65 -9.07
N ILE A 223 -15.22 2.06 -7.99
CA ILE A 223 -14.51 3.34 -7.83
C ILE A 223 -12.98 3.16 -7.94
N SER A 224 -12.51 2.04 -8.49
CA SER A 224 -11.07 1.86 -8.73
C SER A 224 -10.59 2.87 -9.75
N ASP A 225 -9.57 3.65 -9.39
CA ASP A 225 -8.96 4.64 -10.28
C ASP A 225 -8.17 4.02 -11.44
N LEU A 226 -7.65 2.80 -11.29
CA LEU A 226 -6.78 2.18 -12.30
C LEU A 226 -7.54 1.25 -13.26
N ASN A 227 -8.65 0.65 -12.84
CA ASN A 227 -9.40 -0.29 -13.67
C ASN A 227 -9.87 0.33 -15.00
N PRO A 228 -10.43 1.56 -15.02
CA PRO A 228 -10.75 2.23 -16.28
C PRO A 228 -9.56 2.42 -17.21
N LEU A 229 -8.37 2.68 -16.66
CA LEU A 229 -7.15 2.87 -17.45
C LEU A 229 -6.63 1.56 -18.04
N TRP A 230 -6.70 0.45 -17.31
CA TRP A 230 -6.36 -0.87 -17.88
C TRP A 230 -7.26 -1.22 -19.07
N MET A 231 -8.57 -0.96 -18.94
CA MET A 231 -9.54 -1.16 -20.02
C MET A 231 -9.26 -0.24 -21.21
N ALA A 232 -9.06 1.06 -20.97
CA ALA A 232 -8.80 2.03 -22.01
C ALA A 232 -7.49 1.74 -22.76
N SER A 233 -6.45 1.30 -22.04
CA SER A 233 -5.10 1.07 -22.57
C SER A 233 -4.93 -0.26 -23.32
N ARG A 234 -6.02 -0.99 -23.59
CA ARG A 234 -5.98 -2.30 -24.25
C ARG A 234 -5.10 -3.32 -23.51
N ALA A 235 -5.04 -3.23 -22.18
CA ALA A 235 -4.23 -4.15 -21.40
C ALA A 235 -4.80 -5.58 -21.47
N ASP A 236 -3.91 -6.56 -21.42
CA ASP A 236 -4.23 -7.97 -21.40
C ASP A 236 -3.87 -8.58 -20.05
N PHE A 237 -4.77 -9.37 -19.50
CA PHE A 237 -4.59 -10.05 -18.23
C PHE A 237 -4.30 -11.53 -18.48
N ARG A 238 -3.13 -11.98 -18.03
CA ARG A 238 -2.74 -13.39 -18.06
C ARG A 238 -3.22 -14.04 -16.78
N ILE A 239 -4.03 -15.07 -16.93
CA ILE A 239 -4.64 -15.83 -15.84
C ILE A 239 -4.07 -17.24 -15.91
N VAL A 240 -3.67 -17.78 -14.75
CA VAL A 240 -3.13 -19.14 -14.65
C VAL A 240 -4.05 -19.99 -13.78
N ASP A 241 -4.33 -21.21 -14.24
CA ASP A 241 -5.11 -22.20 -13.49
C ASP A 241 -4.24 -23.03 -12.54
N SER A 242 -4.88 -23.88 -11.75
CA SER A 242 -4.18 -24.78 -10.81
C SER A 242 -3.29 -25.83 -11.48
N LYS A 243 -3.46 -26.09 -12.77
CA LYS A 243 -2.65 -27.01 -13.58
C LYS A 243 -1.48 -26.31 -14.25
N GLY A 244 -1.41 -24.98 -14.18
CA GLY A 244 -0.38 -24.15 -14.82
C GLY A 244 -0.71 -23.73 -16.24
N ASN A 245 -1.92 -23.97 -16.74
CA ASN A 245 -2.35 -23.47 -18.05
C ASN A 245 -2.60 -21.97 -17.96
N ILE A 246 -2.20 -21.23 -19.00
CA ILE A 246 -2.36 -19.78 -19.06
C ILE A 246 -3.38 -19.45 -20.14
N ARG A 247 -4.36 -18.62 -19.76
CA ARG A 247 -5.26 -17.93 -20.71
C ARG A 247 -5.09 -16.43 -20.59
N THR A 248 -5.43 -15.72 -21.67
CA THR A 248 -5.37 -14.27 -21.74
C THR A 248 -6.77 -13.72 -21.89
N VAL A 249 -7.08 -12.64 -21.16
CA VAL A 249 -8.36 -11.92 -21.21
C VAL A 249 -8.08 -10.44 -21.38
N HIS A 250 -8.79 -9.79 -22.30
CA HIS A 250 -8.70 -8.34 -22.42
C HIS A 250 -9.27 -7.67 -21.16
N ALA A 251 -8.61 -6.60 -20.67
CA ALA A 251 -9.03 -5.91 -19.46
C ALA A 251 -10.50 -5.47 -19.48
N LYS A 252 -11.03 -5.10 -20.66
CA LYS A 252 -12.45 -4.71 -20.84
C LYS A 252 -13.45 -5.83 -20.58
N ASP A 253 -13.05 -7.09 -20.76
CA ASP A 253 -13.92 -8.26 -20.64
C ASP A 253 -13.75 -8.94 -19.27
N PHE A 254 -12.75 -8.52 -18.48
CA PHE A 254 -12.43 -9.12 -17.19
C PHE A 254 -13.40 -8.73 -16.06
N PHE A 255 -14.05 -7.57 -16.14
CA PHE A 255 -14.95 -7.07 -15.09
C PHE A 255 -16.41 -7.40 -15.43
N ILE A 256 -16.90 -8.52 -14.91
CA ILE A 256 -18.22 -9.08 -15.27
C ILE A 256 -19.37 -8.63 -14.35
N GLY A 257 -19.08 -7.82 -13.32
CA GLY A 257 -20.12 -7.26 -12.44
C GLY A 257 -19.55 -6.57 -11.20
N TYR A 258 -20.45 -6.12 -10.31
CA TYR A 258 -20.07 -5.44 -9.07
C TYR A 258 -19.16 -6.33 -8.20
N ARG A 259 -17.88 -5.92 -8.04
CA ARG A 259 -16.84 -6.70 -7.34
C ARG A 259 -16.71 -8.15 -7.83
N LYS A 260 -17.01 -8.40 -9.11
CA LYS A 260 -16.91 -9.71 -9.77
C LYS A 260 -15.99 -9.61 -10.97
N VAL A 261 -15.08 -10.58 -11.09
CA VAL A 261 -14.10 -10.68 -12.16
C VAL A 261 -14.19 -12.03 -12.85
N ASP A 262 -13.70 -12.10 -14.09
CA ASP A 262 -13.58 -13.33 -14.88
C ASP A 262 -12.40 -14.19 -14.39
N LEU A 263 -12.50 -14.68 -13.15
CA LEU A 263 -11.65 -15.71 -12.58
C LEU A 263 -12.53 -16.88 -12.14
N VAL A 264 -12.31 -18.06 -12.72
CA VAL A 264 -12.99 -19.27 -12.27
C VAL A 264 -12.26 -19.87 -11.06
N GLN A 265 -12.90 -20.85 -10.42
CA GLN A 265 -12.35 -21.50 -9.24
C GLN A 265 -10.99 -22.14 -9.53
N GLY A 266 -9.99 -21.81 -8.72
CA GLY A 266 -8.63 -22.33 -8.89
C GLY A 266 -7.71 -21.40 -9.70
N GLU A 267 -8.25 -20.42 -10.41
CA GLU A 267 -7.47 -19.46 -11.17
C GLU A 267 -6.92 -18.32 -10.31
N ILE A 268 -5.81 -17.75 -10.77
CA ILE A 268 -5.22 -16.53 -10.22
C ILE A 268 -4.80 -15.61 -11.37
N LEU A 269 -4.88 -14.30 -11.12
CA LEU A 269 -4.25 -13.32 -12.01
C LEU A 269 -2.73 -13.45 -11.89
N HIS A 270 -2.07 -13.82 -12.98
CA HIS A 270 -0.63 -14.03 -13.05
C HIS A 270 0.11 -12.72 -13.32
N SER A 271 -0.21 -12.08 -14.44
CA SER A 271 0.41 -10.83 -14.87
C SER A 271 -0.52 -10.00 -15.75
N ILE A 272 -0.17 -8.74 -15.90
CA ILE A 272 -0.80 -7.74 -16.74
C ILE A 272 0.21 -7.38 -17.82
N PHE A 273 -0.23 -7.39 -19.06
CA PHE A 273 0.53 -6.89 -20.19
C PHE A 273 -0.08 -5.56 -20.65
N LEU A 274 0.72 -4.50 -20.56
CA LEU A 274 0.34 -3.15 -21.00
C LEU A 274 1.06 -2.86 -22.32
N PRO A 275 0.35 -2.86 -23.47
CA PRO A 275 1.00 -2.62 -24.75
C PRO A 275 1.49 -1.17 -24.87
N TRP A 276 2.54 -0.95 -25.66
CA TRP A 276 2.89 0.41 -26.05
C TRP A 276 1.78 1.06 -26.87
N SER A 277 1.65 2.38 -26.71
CA SER A 277 0.67 3.17 -27.46
C SER A 277 1.17 3.34 -28.89
N ARG A 278 0.26 3.25 -29.87
CA ARG A 278 0.62 3.43 -31.28
C ARG A 278 0.80 4.91 -31.60
N GLN A 279 1.43 5.21 -32.74
CA GLN A 279 1.41 6.57 -33.27
C GLN A 279 -0.04 7.02 -33.44
N PHE A 280 -0.33 8.28 -33.08
CA PHE A 280 -1.70 8.84 -33.05
C PHE A 280 -2.68 8.16 -32.08
N GLU A 281 -2.18 7.37 -31.12
CA GLU A 281 -2.97 6.82 -30.03
C GLU A 281 -2.73 7.61 -28.74
N PHE A 282 -3.80 8.12 -28.15
CA PHE A 282 -3.76 8.93 -26.93
C PHE A 282 -4.62 8.33 -25.85
N VAL A 283 -4.10 8.25 -24.62
CA VAL A 283 -4.81 7.82 -23.42
C VAL A 283 -4.76 8.94 -22.39
N LYS A 284 -5.90 9.22 -21.76
CA LYS A 284 -6.02 10.24 -20.71
C LYS A 284 -6.84 9.77 -19.53
N GLU A 285 -6.32 10.07 -18.34
CA GLU A 285 -6.91 9.84 -17.03
C GLU A 285 -7.73 11.05 -16.55
N PHE A 286 -8.83 10.77 -15.85
CA PHE A 286 -9.64 11.76 -15.16
C PHE A 286 -10.07 11.21 -13.80
N LYS A 287 -9.99 12.04 -12.77
CA LYS A 287 -10.51 11.75 -11.43
C LYS A 287 -11.12 13.01 -10.83
N GLN A 288 -12.33 12.88 -10.31
CA GLN A 288 -13.00 13.88 -9.49
C GLN A 288 -13.27 13.29 -8.11
N SER A 289 -12.92 14.03 -7.06
CA SER A 289 -13.11 13.66 -5.65
C SER A 289 -13.40 14.91 -4.81
N HIS A 290 -13.74 14.76 -3.53
CA HIS A 290 -13.96 15.90 -2.64
C HIS A 290 -12.62 16.57 -2.24
N ARG A 291 -11.56 15.75 -2.12
CA ARG A 291 -10.19 16.21 -1.90
C ARG A 291 -9.29 15.71 -3.02
N ARG A 292 -8.27 16.51 -3.35
CA ARG A 292 -7.32 16.18 -4.42
C ARG A 292 -6.46 14.95 -4.10
N GLU A 293 -6.12 14.75 -2.84
CA GLU A 293 -5.22 13.69 -2.37
C GLU A 293 -5.94 12.73 -1.42
N ASP A 294 -5.55 11.45 -1.46
CA ASP A 294 -5.97 10.38 -0.54
C ASP A 294 -7.51 10.27 -0.35
N ASP A 295 -8.24 10.47 -1.45
CA ASP A 295 -9.71 10.43 -1.44
C ASP A 295 -10.25 9.43 -2.46
N ILE A 296 -11.46 8.96 -2.16
CA ILE A 296 -12.24 8.08 -3.02
C ILE A 296 -12.78 8.91 -4.19
N ALA A 297 -12.69 8.36 -5.41
CA ALA A 297 -13.27 9.00 -6.58
C ALA A 297 -14.81 9.05 -6.48
N LEU A 298 -15.38 10.23 -6.77
CA LEU A 298 -16.79 10.39 -7.09
C LEU A 298 -17.06 9.91 -8.51
N VAL A 299 -16.19 10.33 -9.44
CA VAL A 299 -16.18 9.89 -10.84
C VAL A 299 -14.72 9.76 -11.27
N ASN A 300 -14.40 8.70 -11.99
CA ASN A 300 -13.13 8.55 -12.67
C ASN A 300 -13.34 8.00 -14.09
N ALA A 301 -12.37 8.24 -14.97
CA ALA A 301 -12.42 7.76 -16.34
C ALA A 301 -11.00 7.54 -16.89
N GLY A 302 -10.87 6.50 -17.70
CA GLY A 302 -9.76 6.34 -18.64
C GLY A 302 -10.34 6.45 -20.04
N MET A 303 -9.83 7.39 -20.84
CA MET A 303 -10.29 7.60 -22.22
C MET A 303 -9.15 7.30 -23.18
N ARG A 304 -9.46 6.62 -24.28
CA ARG A 304 -8.52 6.37 -25.38
C ARG A 304 -9.10 6.82 -26.70
N VAL A 305 -8.29 7.49 -27.50
CA VAL A 305 -8.58 7.79 -28.92
C VAL A 305 -7.43 7.31 -29.79
N TYR A 306 -7.75 6.80 -30.98
CA TYR A 306 -6.78 6.46 -32.01
C TYR A 306 -7.21 7.16 -33.29
N LEU A 307 -6.37 8.05 -33.78
CA LEU A 307 -6.65 8.85 -34.99
C LEU A 307 -5.96 8.20 -36.18
N THR A 308 -6.61 8.26 -37.34
CA THR A 308 -6.02 7.91 -38.63
C THR A 308 -5.51 9.19 -39.29
N GLU A 309 -4.34 9.15 -39.92
CA GLU A 309 -3.93 10.23 -40.82
C GLU A 309 -4.81 10.18 -42.08
N GLU A 310 -5.49 11.28 -42.39
CA GLU A 310 -5.98 11.53 -43.75
C GLU A 310 -4.85 12.23 -44.51
N GLY A 311 -4.41 11.62 -45.61
CA GLY A 311 -3.34 12.13 -46.48
C GLY A 311 -3.79 13.28 -47.38
#